data_AF-D0TL36-F1
#
_entry.id   AF-D0TL36-F1
#
_cell.length_a   1.000
_cell.length_b   1.000
_cell.length_c   1.000
_cell.angle_alpha   90.00
_cell.angle_beta   90.00
_cell.angle_gamma   90.00
#
_symmetry.space_group_name_H-M   'P 1'
#
loop_
_entity.id
_entity.type
_entity.pdbx_description
1 polymer ?
#
loop_
_entity_poly.entity_id
_entity_poly.type
_entity_poly.pdbx_seq_one_letter_code
_entity_poly.pdbx_strand_id
1 'polypeptide(L)'
;MFKNEEFKIVDMLSRDFAITDICAMMGVSRAGYYKWKRRDPSTRDLNRETMVEFVEQMHSEHSTHGYRWVVAFIRNELRATVSDNFVYKCFRYLGIQSETRPCFAIGYDTPVNYHLIS
;
A
#
# COMPACT_ATOMS: atom_id res chain seq x y z
N MET A 1 2.40 4.35 -10.76
CA MET A 1 1.66 3.23 -11.37
C MET A 1 2.55 1.99 -11.30
N PHE A 2 2.14 0.98 -10.55
CA PHE A 2 2.94 -0.21 -10.29
C PHE A 2 2.87 -1.13 -11.51
N LYS A 3 3.82 -1.04 -12.45
CA LYS A 3 3.93 -1.96 -13.61
C LYS A 3 3.91 -3.45 -13.21
N ASN A 4 4.17 -3.75 -11.94
CA ASN A 4 4.12 -5.11 -11.39
C ASN A 4 2.70 -5.68 -11.31
N GLU A 5 1.67 -4.85 -11.12
CA GLU A 5 0.29 -5.34 -10.95
C GLU A 5 -0.26 -5.89 -12.27
N GLU A 6 -0.02 -5.20 -13.38
CA GLU A 6 -0.41 -5.65 -14.72
C GLU A 6 0.20 -7.02 -15.03
N PHE A 7 1.49 -7.22 -14.72
CA PHE A 7 2.14 -8.52 -14.93
C PHE A 7 1.62 -9.62 -14.00
N LYS A 8 1.19 -9.29 -12.77
CA LYS A 8 0.50 -10.25 -11.88
C LYS A 8 -0.82 -10.72 -12.49
N ILE A 9 -1.59 -9.81 -13.07
CA ILE A 9 -2.84 -10.14 -13.77
C ILE A 9 -2.55 -11.04 -14.98
N VAL A 10 -1.51 -10.71 -15.77
CA VAL A 10 -1.08 -11.56 -16.90
C VAL A 10 -0.71 -12.97 -16.44
N ASP A 11 0.05 -13.11 -15.37
CA ASP A 11 0.46 -14.43 -14.85
C ASP A 11 -0.74 -15.23 -14.33
N MET A 12 -1.67 -14.57 -13.63
CA MET A 12 -2.91 -15.20 -13.13
C MET A 12 -3.77 -15.75 -14.27
N LEU A 13 -3.98 -14.96 -15.32
CA LEU A 13 -4.81 -15.34 -16.48
C LEU A 13 -4.10 -16.29 -17.45
N SER A 14 -2.77 -16.42 -17.36
CA SER A 14 -1.99 -17.29 -18.25
C SER A 14 -2.30 -18.78 -18.13
N ARG A 15 -3.08 -19.17 -17.11
CA ARG A 15 -3.58 -20.54 -16.90
C ARG A 15 -4.64 -20.93 -17.93
N ASP A 16 -5.51 -19.99 -18.27
CA ASP A 16 -6.69 -20.22 -19.10
C ASP A 16 -6.55 -19.62 -20.51
N PHE A 17 -5.69 -18.61 -20.67
CA PHE A 17 -5.53 -17.87 -21.93
C PHE A 17 -4.07 -17.78 -22.38
N ALA A 18 -3.87 -17.61 -23.69
CA ALA A 18 -2.54 -17.43 -24.25
C ALA A 18 -1.93 -16.09 -23.84
N ILE A 19 -0.67 -16.13 -23.37
CA ILE A 19 0.08 -14.94 -22.90
C ILE A 19 0.11 -13.83 -23.97
N THR A 20 0.18 -14.20 -25.25
CA THR A 20 0.20 -13.23 -26.35
C THR A 20 -1.07 -12.37 -26.38
N ASP A 21 -2.24 -12.99 -26.18
CA ASP A 21 -3.53 -12.31 -26.24
C ASP A 21 -3.74 -11.44 -25.00
N ILE A 22 -3.38 -11.94 -23.82
CA ILE A 22 -3.47 -11.18 -22.57
C ILE A 22 -2.54 -9.96 -22.61
N CYS A 23 -1.29 -10.13 -23.07
CA CYS A 23 -0.35 -9.02 -23.20
C CYS A 23 -0.86 -7.96 -24.19
N ALA A 24 -1.44 -8.37 -25.32
CA ALA A 24 -2.03 -7.46 -26.29
C ALA A 24 -3.23 -6.71 -25.70
N MET A 25 -4.10 -7.39 -24.96
CA MET A 25 -5.27 -6.81 -24.29
C MET A 25 -4.87 -5.79 -23.21
N MET A 26 -3.86 -6.12 -22.39
CA MET A 26 -3.40 -5.28 -21.29
C MET A 26 -2.42 -4.17 -21.74
N GLY A 27 -2.04 -4.12 -23.03
CA GLY A 27 -1.10 -3.13 -23.55
C GLY A 27 0.34 -3.28 -23.04
N VAL A 28 0.73 -4.47 -22.58
CA VAL A 28 2.06 -4.76 -22.04
C VAL A 28 2.90 -5.57 -23.02
N SER A 29 4.22 -5.39 -23.01
CA SER A 29 5.11 -6.17 -23.89
C SER A 29 5.37 -7.56 -23.32
N ARG A 30 5.34 -8.59 -24.18
CA ARG A 30 5.70 -9.97 -23.82
C ARG A 30 7.11 -10.06 -23.22
N ALA A 31 8.06 -9.31 -23.78
CA ALA A 31 9.43 -9.26 -23.28
C ALA A 31 9.50 -8.68 -21.86
N GLY A 32 8.69 -7.65 -21.56
CA GLY A 32 8.55 -7.09 -20.22
C GLY A 32 8.00 -8.11 -19.22
N TYR A 33 6.95 -8.85 -19.61
CA TYR A 33 6.36 -9.91 -18.79
C TYR A 33 7.38 -11.01 -18.44
N TYR A 34 8.08 -11.58 -19.42
CA TYR A 34 9.06 -12.63 -19.14
C TYR A 34 10.28 -12.12 -18.36
N LYS A 35 10.65 -10.84 -18.53
CA LYS A 35 11.68 -10.21 -17.69
C LYS A 35 11.22 -10.09 -16.24
N TRP A 36 9.97 -9.66 -16.03
CA TRP A 36 9.38 -9.58 -14.70
C TRP A 36 9.23 -10.95 -14.06
N LYS A 37 8.76 -11.96 -14.80
CA LYS A 37 8.56 -13.33 -14.31
C LYS A 37 9.84 -14.02 -13.85
N ARG A 38 10.98 -13.68 -14.46
CA ARG A 38 12.30 -14.20 -14.09
C ARG A 38 13.04 -13.35 -13.06
N ARG A 39 12.47 -12.23 -12.62
CA ARG A 39 13.14 -11.39 -11.63
C ARG A 39 12.98 -12.02 -10.24
N ASP A 40 14.04 -12.03 -9.47
CA ASP A 40 13.92 -12.22 -8.03
C ASP A 40 13.41 -10.93 -7.36
N PRO A 41 12.55 -11.04 -6.34
CA PRO A 41 12.18 -9.89 -5.53
C PRO A 41 13.44 -9.34 -4.87
N SER A 42 13.67 -8.02 -4.99
CA SER A 42 14.78 -7.40 -4.28
C SER A 42 14.49 -7.37 -2.78
N THR A 43 15.52 -7.29 -1.94
CA THR A 43 15.37 -7.10 -0.48
C THR A 43 14.44 -5.92 -0.15
N ARG A 44 14.46 -4.87 -0.97
CA ARG A 44 13.59 -3.71 -0.80
C ARG A 44 12.13 -4.01 -1.12
N ASP A 45 11.86 -4.89 -2.09
CA ASP A 45 10.50 -5.30 -2.45
C ASP A 45 9.92 -6.19 -1.36
N LEU A 46 10.71 -7.13 -0.83
CA LEU A 46 10.32 -7.97 0.30
C LEU A 46 9.98 -7.12 1.54
N ASN A 47 10.87 -6.20 1.91
CA ASN A 47 10.62 -5.28 3.04
C ASN A 47 9.37 -4.41 2.82
N ARG A 48 9.04 -4.10 1.56
CA ARG A 48 7.80 -3.38 1.22
C ARG A 48 6.57 -4.24 1.44
N GLU A 49 6.57 -5.47 0.94
CA GLU A 49 5.44 -6.38 1.08
C GLU A 49 5.18 -6.67 2.57
N THR A 50 6.22 -7.03 3.33
CA THR A 50 6.11 -7.23 4.79
C THR A 50 5.61 -5.99 5.52
N MET A 51 6.05 -4.78 5.12
CA MET A 51 5.57 -3.56 5.76
C MET A 51 4.12 -3.25 5.43
N VAL A 52 3.69 -3.50 4.19
CA VAL A 52 2.31 -3.30 3.77
C VAL A 52 1.39 -4.22 4.57
N GLU A 53 1.74 -5.51 4.69
CA GLU A 53 1.01 -6.48 5.52
C GLU A 53 0.95 -6.04 6.99
N PHE A 54 2.08 -5.61 7.55
CA PHE A 54 2.14 -5.14 8.93
C PHE A 54 1.26 -3.90 9.16
N VAL A 55 1.28 -2.95 8.23
CA VAL A 55 0.44 -1.73 8.29
C VAL A 55 -1.04 -2.08 8.21
N GLU A 56 -1.41 -3.02 7.33
CA GLU A 56 -2.78 -3.50 7.20
C GLU A 56 -3.27 -4.16 8.50
N GLN A 57 -2.45 -5.03 9.10
CA GLN A 57 -2.76 -5.67 10.37
C GLN A 57 -2.94 -4.63 11.49
N MET A 58 -1.99 -3.71 11.64
CA MET A 58 -2.05 -2.66 12.67
C MET A 58 -3.28 -1.78 12.50
N HIS A 59 -3.66 -1.44 11.25
CA HIS A 59 -4.85 -0.65 11.01
C HIS A 59 -6.13 -1.44 11.33
N SER A 60 -6.18 -2.74 11.04
CA SER A 60 -7.31 -3.62 11.40
C SER A 60 -7.51 -3.68 12.92
N GLU A 61 -6.43 -3.77 13.69
CA GLU A 61 -6.48 -3.77 15.16
C GLU A 61 -6.79 -2.38 15.75
N HIS A 62 -6.38 -1.32 15.06
CA HIS A 62 -6.42 0.06 15.54
C HIS A 62 -6.91 1.05 14.47
N SER A 63 -8.15 0.88 13.98
CA SER A 63 -8.71 1.64 12.86
C SER A 63 -8.77 3.17 13.07
N THR A 64 -8.82 3.61 14.34
CA THR A 64 -8.83 5.03 14.71
C THR A 64 -7.45 5.69 14.54
N HIS A 65 -6.37 4.90 14.57
CA HIS A 65 -5.01 5.43 14.55
C HIS A 65 -4.51 5.64 13.12
N GLY A 66 -4.01 6.85 12.84
CA GLY A 66 -3.41 7.20 11.55
C GLY A 66 -1.96 6.78 11.41
N TYR A 67 -1.41 6.97 10.20
CA TYR A 67 -0.06 6.52 9.86
C TYR A 67 1.05 7.04 10.80
N ARG A 68 0.90 8.25 11.36
CA ARG A 68 1.87 8.84 12.32
C ARG A 68 1.98 8.02 13.59
N TRP A 69 0.86 7.46 14.06
CA TRP A 69 0.84 6.60 15.23
C TRP A 69 1.57 5.28 14.93
N VAL A 70 1.31 4.69 13.76
CA VAL A 70 2.02 3.46 13.31
C VAL A 70 3.53 3.69 13.22
N VAL A 71 3.98 4.84 12.72
CA VAL A 71 5.41 5.21 12.71
C VAL A 71 5.98 5.25 14.13
N ALA A 72 5.26 5.86 15.08
CA ALA A 72 5.70 5.93 16.47
C ALA A 72 5.74 4.53 17.12
N PHE A 73 4.74 3.69 16.84
CA PHE A 73 4.70 2.30 17.28
C PHE A 73 5.91 1.51 16.78
N ILE A 74 6.23 1.59 15.48
CA ILE A 74 7.39 0.89 14.91
C ILE A 74 8.71 1.37 15.55
N ARG A 75 8.85 2.66 15.84
CA ARG A 75 10.05 3.20 16.47
C ARG A 75 10.21 2.74 17.92
N ASN A 76 9.12 2.69 18.67
CA ASN A 76 9.15 2.41 20.10
C ASN A 76 9.17 0.91 20.40
N GLU A 77 8.29 0.14 19.75
CA GLU A 77 8.07 -1.28 20.04
C GLU A 77 9.07 -2.15 19.26
N LEU A 78 9.13 -1.96 17.94
CA LEU A 78 9.99 -2.75 17.06
C LEU A 78 11.44 -2.24 17.02
N ARG A 79 11.73 -1.10 17.67
CA ARG A 79 13.05 -0.42 17.66
C ARG A 79 13.63 -0.25 16.25
N ALA A 80 12.76 -0.14 15.25
CA ALA A 80 13.14 -0.05 13.86
C ALA A 80 13.04 1.39 13.35
N THR A 81 14.06 1.84 12.63
CA THR A 81 14.07 3.19 12.04
C THR A 81 13.41 3.15 10.66
N VAL A 82 12.17 3.62 10.59
CA VAL A 82 11.42 3.78 9.33
C VAL A 82 11.16 5.25 9.04
N SER A 83 11.18 5.60 7.76
CA SER A 83 10.84 6.95 7.31
C SER A 83 9.32 7.16 7.27
N ASP A 84 8.84 8.30 7.74
CA ASP A 84 7.41 8.64 7.79
C ASP A 84 6.76 8.57 6.40
N ASN A 85 7.48 9.07 5.39
CA ASN A 85 7.01 9.06 4.00
C ASN A 85 6.83 7.64 3.45
N PHE A 86 7.60 6.66 3.96
CA PHE A 86 7.46 5.28 3.53
C PHE A 86 6.17 4.65 4.07
N VAL A 87 5.89 4.83 5.37
CA VAL A 87 4.64 4.37 5.98
C VAL A 87 3.44 5.10 5.37
N TYR A 88 3.54 6.41 5.16
CA TYR A 88 2.52 7.19 4.45
C TYR A 88 2.19 6.61 3.07
N LYS A 89 3.21 6.26 2.28
CA LYS A 89 3.02 5.63 0.96
C LYS A 89 2.35 4.26 1.07
N CYS A 90 2.61 3.49 2.12
CA CYS A 90 1.93 2.21 2.37
C CYS A 90 0.44 2.42 2.67
N PHE A 91 0.10 3.37 3.55
CA PHE A 91 -1.28 3.77 3.80
C PHE A 91 -2.01 4.22 2.53
N ARG A 92 -1.36 5.08 1.73
CA ARG A 92 -1.91 5.55 0.45
C ARG A 92 -2.07 4.43 -0.58
N TYR A 93 -1.18 3.45 -0.59
CA TYR A 93 -1.28 2.27 -1.46
C TYR A 93 -2.46 1.38 -1.07
N LEU A 94 -2.65 1.16 0.22
CA LEU A 94 -3.79 0.37 0.75
C LEU A 94 -5.12 1.14 0.71
N GLY A 95 -5.11 2.44 0.43
CA GLY A 95 -6.31 3.28 0.46
C GLY A 95 -6.87 3.48 1.88
N ILE A 96 -6.06 3.20 2.90
CA ILE A 96 -6.45 3.25 4.31
C ILE A 96 -6.44 4.69 4.81
N GLN A 97 -7.49 5.06 5.54
CA GLN A 97 -7.60 6.33 6.26
C GLN A 97 -7.95 6.05 7.72
N SER A 98 -7.47 6.88 8.64
CA SER A 98 -7.89 6.77 10.04
C SER A 98 -9.37 7.10 10.16
N GLU A 99 -10.12 6.26 10.88
CA GLU A 99 -11.52 6.49 11.23
C GLU A 99 -11.68 7.55 12.33
N THR A 100 -10.86 8.59 12.32
CA THR A 100 -11.01 9.72 13.23
C THR A 100 -12.33 10.39 12.90
N ARG A 101 -13.35 10.21 13.76
CA ARG A 101 -14.61 10.92 13.64
C ARG A 101 -14.30 12.42 13.79
N PRO A 102 -14.58 13.26 12.78
CA PRO A 102 -14.47 14.70 12.94
C PRO A 102 -15.37 15.11 14.11
N CYS A 103 -14.90 16.02 14.96
CA CYS A 103 -15.67 16.61 16.06
C CYS A 103 -17.03 17.20 15.61
N PHE A 104 -17.23 17.45 14.32
CA PHE A 104 -18.52 17.78 13.71
C PHE A 104 -19.63 16.73 13.93
N ALA A 105 -19.29 15.44 14.04
CA ALA A 105 -20.29 14.37 14.22
C ALA A 105 -20.85 14.28 15.65
N ILE A 106 -20.32 15.09 16.58
CA ILE A 106 -20.71 15.16 18.00
C ILE A 106 -21.24 16.55 18.40
N GLY A 107 -21.53 17.43 17.43
CA GLY A 107 -22.27 18.68 17.66
C GLY A 107 -21.46 19.87 18.18
N TYR A 108 -20.14 19.90 17.98
CA TYR A 108 -19.29 21.05 18.34
C TYR A 108 -18.88 21.86 17.11
N ASP A 109 -18.97 23.19 17.19
CA ASP A 109 -18.42 24.11 16.18
C ASP A 109 -16.89 23.99 16.16
N THR A 110 -16.33 23.52 15.05
CA THR A 110 -14.88 23.40 14.93
C THR A 110 -14.23 24.70 14.50
N PRO A 111 -13.09 25.08 15.09
CA PRO A 111 -12.24 26.14 14.57
C PRO A 111 -11.71 25.78 13.17
N VAL A 112 -11.60 26.78 12.30
CA VAL A 112 -11.20 26.68 10.87
C VAL A 112 -9.87 25.96 10.63
N ASN A 113 -9.08 25.70 11.67
CA ASN A 113 -7.72 25.17 11.62
C ASN A 113 -7.61 23.63 11.65
N TYR A 114 -8.72 22.89 11.79
CA TYR A 114 -8.69 21.43 11.94
C TYR A 114 -8.89 20.64 10.64
N HIS A 115 -9.03 21.30 9.48
CA HIS A 115 -9.41 20.63 8.22
C HIS A 115 -8.27 20.01 7.41
N LEU A 116 -7.01 20.05 7.86
CA LEU A 116 -5.91 19.67 6.96
C LEU A 116 -4.79 18.94 7.69
N ILE A 117 -4.92 17.62 7.83
CA ILE A 117 -3.75 16.73 7.76
C ILE A 117 -4.18 15.39 7.14
N SER A 118 -4.14 15.30 5.80
CA SER A 118 -4.19 14.04 5.03
C SER A 118 -2.83 13.35 5.04
#